data_AF-A0A7J4FY97-F1
#
_entry.id   AF-A0A7J4FY97-F1
#
_cell.length_a   1.000
_cell.length_b   1.000
_cell.length_c   1.000
_cell.angle_alpha   90.00
_cell.angle_beta   90.00
_cell.angle_gamma   90.00
#
_symmetry.space_group_name_H-M   'P 1'
#
loop_
_entity.id
_entity.type
_entity.pdbx_description
1 polymer ?
#
loop_
_entity_poly.entity_id
_entity_poly.type
_entity_poly.pdbx_seq_one_letter_code
_entity_poly.pdbx_strand_id
1 'polypeptide(L)' 'ATIYVCLECGLESYYDAREERFVCPVDGPDSPIVPVNVSYAFKLLLDELKSMTIYPRLNVKEVV' A
#
# COMPACT_ATOMS: atom_id res chain seq x y z
N ALA A 1 0.34 11.86 -5.07
CA ALA A 1 0.70 11.38 -3.72
C ALA A 1 1.25 9.99 -3.89
N THR A 2 2.43 9.71 -3.32
CA THR A 2 3.07 8.40 -3.47
C THR A 2 2.62 7.50 -2.34
N ILE A 3 1.97 6.39 -2.69
CA ILE A 3 1.66 5.30 -1.75
C ILE A 3 2.59 4.13 -2.06
N TYR A 4 2.90 3.32 -1.05
CA TYR A 4 3.70 2.12 -1.21
C TYR A 4 2.75 0.93 -1.13
N VAL A 5 2.72 0.08 -2.16
CA VAL A 5 1.77 -1.02 -2.24
C VAL A 5 2.54 -2.34 -2.25
N CYS A 6 2.11 -3.30 -1.44
CA CYS A 6 2.64 -4.66 -1.46
C CYS A 6 2.05 -5.44 -2.64
N LEU A 7 2.88 -6.15 -3.41
CA LEU A 7 2.40 -6.95 -4.55
C LEU A 7 1.69 -8.25 -4.16
N GLU A 8 1.87 -8.72 -2.92
CA GLU A 8 1.28 -9.98 -2.43
C GLU A 8 -0.14 -9.74 -1.88
N CYS A 9 -0.28 -8.94 -0.82
CA CYS A 9 -1.57 -8.61 -0.23
C CYS A 9 -2.35 -7.52 -0.97
N GLY A 10 -1.69 -6.64 -1.73
CA GLY A 10 -2.33 -5.53 -2.44
C GLY A 10 -2.76 -4.36 -1.53
N LEU A 11 -2.29 -4.32 -0.28
CA LEU A 11 -2.51 -3.20 0.64
C LEU A 11 -1.37 -2.20 0.60
N GLU A 12 -1.64 -1.00 1.14
CA GLU A 12 -0.61 -0.02 1.39
C GLU A 12 0.33 -0.47 2.52
N SER A 13 1.61 -0.20 2.35
CA SER A 13 2.68 -0.42 3.31
C SER A 13 3.05 0.89 3.99
N TYR A 14 3.58 0.82 5.21
CA TYR A 14 4.04 1.98 5.96
C TYR A 14 5.57 2.01 6.02
N TYR A 15 6.12 3.20 6.26
CA TYR A 15 7.55 3.38 6.48
C TYR A 15 7.85 3.21 7.97
N ASP A 16 8.68 2.22 8.31
CA ASP A 16 9.20 2.08 9.66
C ASP A 16 10.49 2.90 9.81
N ALA A 17 10.41 3.98 10.57
CA ALA A 17 11.54 4.87 10.80
C ALA A 17 12.63 4.26 11.71
N ARG A 18 12.35 3.18 12.44
CA ARG A 18 13.32 2.53 13.35
C ARG A 18 14.28 1.63 12.59
N GLU A 19 13.76 0.95 11.58
CA GLU A 19 14.51 0.02 10.74
C GLU A 19 14.80 0.59 9.34
N GLU A 20 14.38 1.84 9.09
CA GLU A 20 14.56 2.58 7.83
C GLU A 20 14.08 1.81 6.59
N ARG A 21 12.98 1.05 6.74
CA ARG A 21 12.43 0.17 5.70
C ARG A 21 10.92 0.28 5.57
N PHE A 22 10.40 -0.05 4.39
CA PHE A 22 8.96 -0.20 4.18
C PHE A 22 8.53 -1.58 4.64
N VAL A 23 7.45 -1.63 5.42
CA VAL A 23 6.92 -2.88 5.99
C VAL A 23 5.45 -3.00 5.64
N CYS A 24 5.07 -4.19 5.17
CA CYS A 24 3.67 -4.54 5.00
C CYS A 24 3.09 -5.02 6.34
N PRO A 25 1.92 -4.55 6.78
CA PRO A 25 1.30 -4.99 8.03
C PRO A 25 0.81 -6.45 8.00
N VAL A 26 0.66 -7.06 6.82
CA VAL A 26 0.12 -8.42 6.66
C VAL A 26 1.22 -9.44 6.36
N ASP A 27 2.01 -9.18 5.31
CA ASP A 27 3.03 -10.13 4.82
C ASP A 27 4.39 -9.95 5.49
N GLY A 28 4.58 -8.85 6.24
CA GLY A 28 5.81 -8.55 6.96
C GLY A 28 6.83 -7.73 6.16
N PRO A 29 8.12 -7.74 6.57
CA PRO A 29 9.14 -6.86 6.01
C PRO A 29 9.76 -7.34 4.70
N ASP A 30 9.68 -8.64 4.37
CA ASP A 30 10.32 -9.23 3.19
C ASP A 30 9.46 -9.14 1.91
N SER A 31 8.23 -8.65 2.04
CA SER A 31 7.29 -8.57 0.91
C SER A 31 7.74 -7.53 -0.13
N PRO A 32 7.56 -7.79 -1.44
CA PRO A 32 7.92 -6.85 -2.49
C PRO A 32 6.96 -5.65 -2.51
N ILE A 33 7.50 -4.47 -2.20
CA ILE A 33 6.75 -3.20 -2.12
C ILE A 33 7.14 -2.30 -3.28
N VAL A 34 6.13 -1.73 -3.94
CA VAL A 34 6.31 -0.82 -5.07
C VAL A 34 5.72 0.56 -4.79
N PRO A 35 6.40 1.66 -5.16
CA PRO A 35 5.81 2.99 -5.09
C PRO A 35 4.81 3.19 -6.24
N VAL A 36 3.60 3.61 -5.91
CA VAL A 36 2.54 3.93 -6.88
C VAL A 36 2.12 5.37 -6.69
N ASN A 37 2.12 6.14 -7.78
CA ASN A 37 1.67 7.53 -7.74
C ASN A 37 0.17 7.59 -7.99
N VAL A 38 -0.57 8.09 -7.01
CA VAL A 38 -2.04 8.19 -7.04
C VAL A 38 -2.49 9.61 -6.72
N SER A 39 -3.74 9.95 -7.06
CA SER A 39 -4.34 11.19 -6.56
C SER A 39 -4.56 11.10 -5.06
N TYR A 40 -4.44 12.22 -4.35
CA TYR A 40 -4.66 12.22 -2.90
C TYR A 40 -6.11 11.85 -2.53
N ALA A 41 -7.08 12.28 -3.33
CA ALA A 41 -8.48 11.90 -3.16
C ALA A 41 -8.69 10.38 -3.24
N PHE A 42 -7.97 9.69 -4.13
CA PHE A 42 -8.04 8.23 -4.22
C PHE A 42 -7.46 7.54 -2.98
N LYS A 43 -6.34 8.04 -2.44
CA LYS A 43 -5.84 7.55 -1.15
C LYS A 43 -6.90 7.68 -0.05
N LEU A 44 -7.54 8.84 0.06
CA LEU A 44 -8.55 9.10 1.09
C LEU A 44 -9.74 8.14 0.98
N LEU A 45 -10.18 7.85 -0.24
CA LEU A 45 -11.22 6.84 -0.50
C LEU A 45 -10.80 5.44 -0.02
N LEU A 46 -9.54 5.04 -0.24
CA LEU A 46 -9.04 3.76 0.27
C LEU A 46 -9.06 3.71 1.81
N ASP A 47 -8.72 4.83 2.46
CA ASP A 47 -8.78 4.97 3.92
C ASP A 47 -10.22 4.85 4.45
N GLU A 48 -11.18 5.47 3.77
CA GLU A 48 -12.61 5.36 4.09
C GLU A 48 -13.13 3.92 3.93
N LEU A 49 -12.78 3.24 2.83
CA LEU A 49 -13.13 1.82 2.61
C LEU A 49 -12.55 0.91 3.71
N LYS A 50 -11.27 1.11 4.08
CA LYS A 50 -10.63 0.37 5.19
C LYS A 50 -11.36 0.60 6.52
N SER A 51 -11.82 1.82 6.78
CA SER A 51 -12.59 2.15 8.00
C SER A 51 -13.92 1.42 8.08
N MET A 52 -14.51 1.09 6.93
CA MET A 52 -15.74 0.30 6.81
C MET A 52 -15.49 -1.21 6.81
N THR A 53 -14.30 -1.67 7.21
CA THR A 53 -13.90 -3.10 7.16
C THR A 53 -13.96 -3.71 5.75
N ILE A 54 -13.90 -2.88 4.71
CA ILE A 54 -13.71 -3.34 3.33
C ILE A 54 -12.20 -3.50 3.10
N TYR A 55 -11.82 -4.59 2.46
CA TYR A 55 -10.42 -4.87 2.11
C TYR A 55 -10.16 -4.48 0.64
N PRO A 56 -9.67 -3.26 0.35
CA PRO A 56 -9.39 -2.84 -1.02
C PRO A 56 -8.07 -3.46 -1.51
N ARG A 57 -8.15 -4.56 -2.27
CA ARG A 57 -6.97 -5.20 -2.86
C ARG A 57 -6.55 -4.48 -4.16
N LEU A 58 -5.38 -3.86 -4.15
CA LEU A 58 -4.79 -3.20 -5.32
C LEU A 58 -3.98 -4.19 -6.14
N ASN A 59 -4.36 -4.40 -7.40
CA ASN A 59 -3.59 -5.20 -8.36
C ASN A 59 -2.77 -4.27 -9.24
N VAL A 60 -1.52 -4.02 -8.84
CA VAL A 60 -0.61 -3.13 -9.56
C VAL A 60 0.05 -3.88 -10.72
N LYS A 61 0.14 -3.22 -11.87
CA LYS A 61 0.90 -3.70 -13.03
C LYS A 61 1.71 -2.55 -13.60
N GLU A 62 2.89 -2.87 -14.12
CA GLU A 62 3.66 -1.92 -14.89
C GLU A 62 2.95 -1.66 -16.22
N VAL A 63 2.85 -0.39 -16.59
CA VAL A 63 2.34 0.01 -17.91
C VAL A 63 3.54 0.00 -18.84
N VAL A 64 3.58 -0.99 -19.74
CA VAL A 64 4.58 -1.12 -20.81
C VAL A 64 4.18 -0.26 -21.98
#